data_AF-A0A9D9FHZ9-F1
#
_entry.id   AF-A0A9D9FHZ9-F1
#
_cell.length_a   1.000
_cell.length_b   1.000
_cell.length_c   1.000
_cell.angle_alpha   90.00
_cell.angle_beta   90.00
_cell.angle_gamma   90.00
#
_symmetry.space_group_name_H-M   'P 1'
#
loop_
_entity.id
_entity.type
_entity.pdbx_description
1 polymer ?
#
loop_
_entity_poly.entity_id
_entity_poly.type
_entity_poly.pdbx_seq_one_letter_code
_entity_poly.pdbx_strand_id
1 'polypeptide(L)' 'MMSASEINEVINTTCPWSGKPVSPDSLTRYRDQVVGFCNPGCRDKFEAAMRVFDDLIDQSEGKPSR' A
#
# COMPACT_ATOMS: atom_id res chain seq x y z
N MET A 1 -4.03 4.52 -13.86
CA MET A 1 -2.63 4.88 -14.18
C MET A 1 -2.22 5.91 -13.15
N MET A 2 -1.28 5.58 -12.27
CA MET A 2 -0.75 6.51 -11.26
C MET A 2 0.16 7.53 -11.94
N SER A 3 0.03 8.80 -11.59
CA SER A 3 0.66 9.93 -12.30
C SER A 3 1.91 10.41 -11.58
N ALA A 4 2.86 11.03 -12.31
CA ALA A 4 4.16 11.47 -11.79
C ALA A 4 4.09 12.44 -10.59
N SER A 5 2.91 12.96 -10.24
CA SER A 5 2.68 13.81 -9.06
C SER A 5 2.64 13.02 -7.74
N GLU A 6 2.30 11.73 -7.78
CA GLU A 6 2.03 10.94 -6.56
C GLU A 6 3.30 10.60 -5.76
N ILE A 7 4.49 10.66 -6.37
CA ILE A 7 5.74 10.50 -5.61
C ILE A 7 5.99 11.68 -4.65
N ASN A 8 5.46 12.87 -4.93
CA ASN A 8 5.58 14.02 -4.03
C ASN A 8 4.65 13.90 -2.82
N GLU A 9 3.63 13.04 -2.91
CA GLU A 9 2.66 12.76 -1.85
C GLU A 9 3.08 11.54 -1.01
N VAL A 10 4.18 10.87 -1.38
CA VAL A 10 4.63 9.66 -0.68
C VAL A 10 5.09 10.03 0.74
N ILE A 11 4.49 9.39 1.74
CA ILE A 11 4.75 9.74 3.14
C ILE A 11 6.03 9.10 3.69
N ASN A 12 6.63 8.15 2.97
CA ASN A 12 7.82 7.41 3.40
C ASN A 12 8.92 7.43 2.35
N THR A 13 10.18 7.51 2.79
CA THR A 13 11.37 7.54 1.92
C THR A 13 11.99 6.17 1.72
N THR A 14 11.76 5.23 2.63
CA THR A 14 12.30 3.87 2.60
C THR A 14 11.20 2.81 2.67
N CYS A 15 11.45 1.69 2.00
CA CYS A 15 10.59 0.52 1.99
C CYS A 15 10.54 -0.10 3.40
N PRO A 16 9.35 -0.26 4.02
CA PRO A 16 9.24 -0.80 5.38
C PRO A 16 9.73 -2.24 5.54
N TRP A 17 9.93 -2.95 4.42
CA TRP A 17 10.25 -4.37 4.41
C TRP A 17 11.75 -4.64 4.33
N SER A 18 12.48 -3.75 3.65
CA SER A 18 13.90 -3.97 3.32
C SER A 18 14.80 -2.80 3.67
N GLY A 19 14.24 -1.63 4.01
CA GLY A 19 14.98 -0.39 4.25
C GLY A 19 15.53 0.27 2.97
N LYS A 20 15.39 -0.34 1.80
CA LYS A 20 15.82 0.25 0.51
C LYS A 20 14.97 1.48 0.15
N PRO A 21 15.49 2.42 -0.66
CA PRO A 21 14.71 3.57 -1.12
C PRO A 21 13.41 3.17 -1.82
N VAL A 22 12.39 4.02 -1.69
CA VAL A 22 11.13 3.89 -2.44
C VAL A 22 11.37 4.12 -3.93
N SER A 23 10.63 3.38 -4.76
CA SER A 23 10.61 3.52 -6.21
C SER A 23 9.27 4.11 -6.69
N PRO A 24 9.27 5.06 -7.64
CA PRO A 24 8.05 5.68 -8.18
C PRO A 24 7.08 4.69 -8.87
N ASP A 25 7.58 3.55 -9.35
CA ASP A 25 6.75 2.49 -9.95
C ASP A 25 6.05 1.57 -8.93
N SER A 26 6.33 1.81 -7.65
CA SER A 26 6.02 0.92 -6.53
C SER A 26 5.25 1.63 -5.43
N LEU A 27 4.32 2.51 -5.82
CA LEU A 27 3.46 3.28 -4.93
C LEU A 27 2.06 2.66 -4.84
N THR A 28 1.37 2.84 -3.71
CA THR A 28 -0.04 2.50 -3.53
C THR A 28 -0.72 3.45 -2.53
N ARG A 29 -2.06 3.44 -2.51
CA ARG A 29 -2.85 4.23 -1.55
C ARG A 29 -3.24 3.38 -0.35
N TYR A 30 -3.04 3.94 0.84
CA TYR A 30 -3.43 3.34 2.10
C TYR A 30 -4.00 4.40 3.03
N ARG A 31 -5.29 4.26 3.41
CA ARG A 31 -5.99 5.20 4.30
C ARG A 31 -5.82 6.66 3.87
N ASP A 32 -6.15 6.95 2.60
CA ASP A 32 -6.02 8.26 1.94
C ASP A 32 -4.59 8.82 1.82
N GLN A 33 -3.56 8.08 2.24
CA GLN A 33 -2.16 8.44 2.08
C GLN A 33 -1.52 7.66 0.94
N VAL A 34 -0.49 8.23 0.31
CA VAL A 34 0.35 7.52 -0.65
C VAL A 34 1.55 6.93 0.09
N VAL A 35 1.72 5.61 -0.02
CA VAL A 35 2.87 4.88 0.56
C VAL A 35 3.68 4.22 -0.54
N GLY A 36 4.98 4.11 -0.33
CA GLY A 36 5.92 3.62 -1.33
C GLY A 36 6.73 2.41 -0.89
N PHE A 37 7.14 1.62 -1.89
CA PHE A 37 7.94 0.41 -1.72
C PHE A 37 9.15 0.42 -2.66
N CYS A 38 10.14 -0.44 -2.40
CA CYS A 38 11.35 -0.50 -3.22
C CYS A 38 11.19 -1.25 -4.55
N ASN A 39 10.10 -1.99 -4.72
CA ASN A 39 9.73 -2.68 -5.96
C ASN A 39 8.23 -3.07 -5.93
N PRO A 40 7.65 -3.43 -7.10
CA PRO A 40 6.25 -3.81 -7.18
C PRO A 40 5.89 -5.04 -6.33
N GLY A 41 6.80 -6.01 -6.18
CA GLY A 41 6.54 -7.20 -5.36
C GLY A 41 6.32 -6.89 -3.87
N CYS A 42 7.06 -5.93 -3.30
CA CYS A 42 6.85 -5.44 -1.94
C CYS A 42 5.50 -4.71 -1.81
N ARG A 43 5.14 -3.87 -2.80
CA ARG A 43 3.84 -3.21 -2.86
C ARG A 43 2.71 -4.22 -2.90
N ASP A 44 2.77 -5.17 -3.82
CA ASP A 44 1.68 -6.13 -4.07
C ASP A 44 1.45 -7.04 -2.86
N LYS A 45 2.52 -7.46 -2.16
CA LYS A 45 2.36 -8.25 -0.94
C LYS A 45 1.79 -7.42 0.22
N PHE A 46 2.04 -6.11 0.26
CA PHE A 46 1.34 -5.21 1.18
C PHE A 46 -0.15 -5.08 0.83
N GLU A 47 -0.49 -4.80 -0.44
CA GLU A 47 -1.89 -4.70 -0.88
C GLU A 47 -2.69 -5.97 -0.59
N ALA A 48 -2.10 -7.15 -0.85
CA ALA A 48 -2.73 -8.42 -0.54
C ALA A 48 -2.99 -8.59 0.96
N ALA A 49 -2.03 -8.21 1.81
CA ALA A 49 -2.21 -8.26 3.25
C ALA A 49 -3.33 -7.32 3.72
N MET A 50 -3.39 -6.09 3.17
CA MET A 50 -4.45 -5.13 3.51
C MET A 50 -5.83 -5.67 3.15
N ARG A 51 -6.01 -6.26 1.96
CA ARG A 51 -7.29 -6.88 1.58
C ARG A 51 -7.73 -7.96 2.58
N VAL A 52 -6.81 -8.85 2.95
CA VAL A 52 -7.11 -9.91 3.93
C VAL A 52 -7.53 -9.32 5.26
N PHE A 53 -6.85 -8.29 5.75
CA PHE A 53 -7.22 -7.65 7.02
C PHE A 53 -8.53 -6.89 6.93
N ASP A 54 -8.79 -6.18 5.83
CA ASP A 54 -10.06 -5.47 5.60
C ASP A 54 -11.23 -6.46 5.57
N ASP A 55 -11.09 -7.60 4.89
CA ASP A 55 -12.10 -8.67 4.85
C ASP A 55 -12.36 -9.26 6.25
N LEU A 56 -11.30 -9.50 7.03
CA LEU A 56 -11.42 -10.01 8.40
C LEU A 56 -12.08 -8.99 9.34
N ILE A 57 -11.78 -7.70 9.16
CA ILE A 57 -12.41 -6.62 9.93
C ILE A 57 -13.91 -6.55 9.59
N ASP A 58 -14.27 -6.53 8.30
CA ASP A 58 -15.67 -6.53 7.86
C ASP A 58 -16.44 -7.74 8.43
N GLN A 59 -15.82 -8.92 8.45
CA GLN A 59 -16.40 -10.12 9.09
C GLN A 59 -16.54 -9.97 10.61
N SER A 60 -15.56 -9.37 11.29
CA SER A 60 -15.60 -9.15 12.74
C SER A 60 -16.67 -8.15 13.17
N GLU A 61 -17.02 -7.21 12.30
CA GLU A 61 -18.06 -6.20 12.52
C GLU A 61 -19.46 -6.69 12.09
N GLY A 62 -19.58 -7.90 11.53
CA GLY A 62 -20.84 -8.47 11.04
C GLY A 62 -21.33 -7.87 9.73
N LYS A 63 -20.45 -7.23 8.95
CA LYS A 63 -20.76 -6.63 7.66
C LYS A 63 -20.55 -7.66 6.54
N PRO A 64 -21.45 -7.74 5.54
CA PRO A 64 -21.25 -8.65 4.41
C PRO A 64 -19.99 -8.25 3.63
N SER A 65 -19.11 -9.24 3.40
CA SER A 65 -17.89 -9.12 2.58
C SER A 65 -18.24 -8.59 1.19
N ARG A 66 -17.48 -7.62 0.69
CA ARG A 66 -17.67 -7.01 -0.64
C ARG A 66 -17.25 -7.93 -1.78
#